data_AF-A0A843RX80-F1
#
_entry.id   AF-A0A843RX80-F1
#
_cell.length_a   1.000
_cell.length_b   1.000
_cell.length_c   1.000
_cell.angle_alpha   90.00
_cell.angle_beta   90.00
_cell.angle_gamma   90.00
#
_symmetry.space_group_name_H-M   'P 1'
#
loop_
_entity.id
_entity.type
_entity.pdbx_description
1 polymer ?
#
loop_
_entity_poly.entity_id
_entity_poly.type
_entity_poly.pdbx_seq_one_letter_code
_entity_poly.pdbx_strand_id
1 'polypeptide(L)'
;MPQPFSVQRTEEGDISVLALEGFLDAHTAPIFEQAIQSELDNGRWRLVVDGQKLSYISSAGLGVFMGFIEQVRQEGGDLKICGLNQRVRQIFEILGFQAIYDMLDTVPDAIRRFSEVPTREG
;
A
#
# COMPACT_ATOMS: atom_id res chain seq x y z
N MET A 1 -11.32 16.30 -17.69
CA MET A 1 -10.58 16.76 -16.50
C MET A 1 -9.84 15.55 -15.95
N PRO A 2 -8.55 15.63 -15.56
CA PRO A 2 -7.93 14.53 -14.84
C PRO A 2 -8.72 14.28 -13.55
N GLN A 3 -9.05 13.02 -13.25
CA GLN A 3 -9.71 12.68 -11.99
C GLN A 3 -8.80 13.05 -10.82
N PRO A 4 -9.32 13.71 -9.76
CA PRO A 4 -8.52 14.01 -8.58
C PRO A 4 -8.08 12.70 -7.93
N PHE A 5 -6.81 12.63 -7.54
CA PHE A 5 -6.34 11.53 -6.70
C PHE A 5 -7.00 11.64 -5.33
N SER A 6 -7.46 10.51 -4.79
CA SER A 6 -8.08 10.45 -3.47
C SER A 6 -7.67 9.17 -2.75
N VAL A 7 -7.53 9.28 -1.43
CA VAL A 7 -7.23 8.16 -0.55
C VAL A 7 -8.42 7.98 0.38
N GLN A 8 -9.11 6.84 0.29
CA GLN A 8 -10.17 6.47 1.23
C GLN A 8 -9.59 5.58 2.31
N ARG A 9 -9.82 5.95 3.57
CA ARG A 9 -9.36 5.21 4.74
C ARG A 9 -10.51 4.41 5.31
N THR A 10 -10.29 3.13 5.56
CA THR A 10 -11.21 2.24 6.29
C THR A 10 -10.42 1.50 7.37
N GLU A 11 -11.00 1.34 8.55
CA GLU A 11 -10.37 0.69 9.69
C GLU A 11 -11.05 -0.65 9.95
N GLU A 12 -10.26 -1.73 9.95
CA GLU A 12 -10.71 -3.09 10.25
C GLU A 12 -9.91 -3.62 11.45
N GLY A 13 -10.38 -3.29 12.66
CA GLY A 13 -9.66 -3.58 13.90
C GLY A 13 -8.35 -2.79 14.00
N ASP A 14 -7.23 -3.50 14.07
CA ASP A 14 -5.87 -2.93 14.13
C ASP A 14 -5.26 -2.66 12.73
N ILE A 15 -6.02 -2.93 11.67
CA ILE A 15 -5.55 -2.83 10.28
C ILE A 15 -6.19 -1.61 9.61
N SER A 16 -5.36 -0.77 9.03
CA SER A 16 -5.80 0.37 8.24
C SER A 16 -5.76 0.05 6.75
N VAL A 17 -6.88 0.19 6.07
CA VAL A 17 -7.04 0.01 4.63
C VAL A 17 -7.07 1.37 3.94
N LEU A 18 -6.10 1.62 3.06
CA LEU A 18 -5.94 2.82 2.24
C LEU A 18 -6.28 2.49 0.79
N ALA A 19 -7.48 2.83 0.35
CA ALA A 19 -7.90 2.65 -1.04
C ALA A 19 -7.51 3.87 -1.89
N LEU A 20 -6.70 3.63 -2.93
CA LEU A 20 -6.18 4.65 -3.82
C LEU A 20 -7.03 4.73 -5.09
N GLU A 21 -7.52 5.93 -5.39
CA GLU A 21 -8.30 6.21 -6.61
C GLU A 21 -7.58 7.28 -7.45
N GLY A 22 -7.37 7.01 -8.74
CA GLY A 22 -6.77 7.97 -9.69
C GLY A 22 -5.29 7.67 -10.01
N PHE A 23 -4.45 8.71 -10.03
CA PHE A 23 -3.05 8.64 -10.49
C PHE A 23 -2.11 8.96 -9.34
N LEU A 24 -1.15 8.06 -9.06
CA LEU A 24 -0.11 8.29 -8.06
C LEU A 24 1.18 8.75 -8.75
N ASP A 25 1.41 10.06 -8.77
CA ASP A 25 2.56 10.71 -9.39
C ASP A 25 3.26 11.70 -8.43
N ALA A 26 4.21 12.50 -8.90
CA ALA A 26 4.96 13.42 -8.05
C ALA A 26 4.09 14.50 -7.37
N HIS A 27 2.94 14.85 -7.94
CA HIS A 27 2.00 15.82 -7.37
C HIS A 27 1.07 15.18 -6.32
N THR A 28 0.75 13.90 -6.47
CA THR A 28 -0.21 13.19 -5.62
C THR A 28 0.47 12.29 -4.58
N ALA A 29 1.76 11.97 -4.76
CA ALA A 29 2.60 11.27 -3.81
C ALA A 29 2.59 11.89 -2.40
N PRO A 30 2.68 13.23 -2.22
CA PRO A 30 2.59 13.84 -0.89
C PRO A 30 1.25 13.57 -0.19
N ILE A 31 0.15 13.41 -0.94
CA ILE A 31 -1.17 13.12 -0.38
C ILE A 31 -1.18 11.69 0.19
N PHE A 32 -0.60 10.74 -0.55
CA PHE A 32 -0.48 9.36 -0.11
C PHE A 32 0.48 9.22 1.07
N GLU A 33 1.62 9.92 1.02
CA GLU A 33 2.59 10.01 2.12
C GLU A 33 1.95 10.52 3.40
N GLN A 34 1.20 11.62 3.35
CA GLN A 34 0.47 12.14 4.52
C GLN A 34 -0.58 11.15 5.03
N ALA A 35 -1.27 10.44 4.13
CA ALA A 35 -2.23 9.42 4.52
C ALA A 35 -1.57 8.26 5.28
N ILE A 36 -0.39 7.79 4.84
CA ILE A 36 0.38 6.78 5.57
C ILE A 36 0.86 7.35 6.91
N GLN A 37 1.55 8.50 6.88
CA GLN A 37 2.13 9.11 8.09
C GLN A 37 1.09 9.34 9.18
N SER A 38 -0.13 9.74 8.80
CA SER A 38 -1.24 9.90 9.73
C SER A 38 -1.67 8.56 10.37
N GLU A 39 -1.58 7.43 9.68
CA GLU A 39 -1.82 6.12 10.32
C GLU A 39 -0.74 5.76 11.33
N LEU A 40 0.52 5.99 10.95
CA LEU A 40 1.66 5.70 11.81
C LEU A 40 1.62 6.55 13.09
N ASP A 41 1.22 7.82 12.98
CA ASP A 41 1.03 8.72 14.13
C ASP A 41 -0.10 8.26 15.05
N ASN A 42 -1.12 7.59 14.51
CA ASN A 42 -2.18 6.94 15.29
C ASN A 42 -1.76 5.56 15.83
N GLY A 43 -0.50 5.16 15.69
CA GLY A 43 0.03 3.87 16.15
C GLY A 43 -0.43 2.67 15.32
N ARG A 44 -0.94 2.89 14.11
CA ARG A 44 -1.38 1.83 13.20
C ARG A 44 -0.27 1.45 12.24
N TRP A 45 0.39 0.35 12.56
CA TRP A 45 1.52 -0.19 11.78
C TRP A 45 1.11 -1.29 10.80
N ARG A 46 -0.16 -1.72 10.78
CA ARG A 46 -0.66 -2.73 9.84
C ARG A 46 -1.46 -2.04 8.74
N LEU A 47 -0.86 -1.91 7.57
CA LEU A 47 -1.41 -1.15 6.45
C LEU A 47 -1.74 -2.06 5.28
N VAL A 48 -2.94 -1.92 4.74
CA VAL A 48 -3.35 -2.51 3.47
C VAL A 48 -3.55 -1.38 2.47
N VAL A 49 -2.87 -1.44 1.33
CA VAL A 49 -3.06 -0.50 0.24
C VAL A 49 -3.89 -1.17 -0.85
N ASP A 50 -5.10 -0.68 -1.09
CA ASP A 50 -5.93 -1.12 -2.20
C ASP A 50 -5.67 -0.26 -3.43
N GLY A 51 -5.17 -0.88 -4.49
CA GLY A 51 -4.89 -0.24 -5.77
C GLY A 51 -5.93 -0.56 -6.85
N GLN A 52 -7.12 -1.05 -6.50
CA GLN A 52 -8.14 -1.46 -7.47
C GLN A 52 -8.54 -0.32 -8.41
N LYS A 53 -8.61 0.89 -7.86
CA LYS A 53 -8.95 2.10 -8.62
C LYS A 53 -7.75 2.97 -8.96
N LEU A 54 -6.53 2.46 -8.70
CA LEU A 54 -5.31 3.14 -9.08
C LEU A 54 -5.06 2.89 -10.58
N SER A 55 -5.10 3.96 -11.36
CA SER A 55 -4.95 3.91 -12.81
C SER A 55 -3.48 3.90 -13.24
N TYR A 56 -2.60 4.52 -12.46
CA TYR A 56 -1.19 4.69 -12.80
C TYR A 56 -0.35 4.99 -11.55
N ILE A 57 0.92 4.61 -11.61
CA ILE A 57 1.94 4.95 -10.62
C ILE A 57 3.24 5.42 -11.31
N SER A 58 3.89 6.45 -10.76
CA SER A 58 5.22 6.92 -11.17
C SER A 58 6.29 6.60 -10.11
N SER A 59 7.56 6.89 -10.42
CA SER A 59 8.69 6.72 -9.50
C SER A 59 8.51 7.45 -8.16
N ALA A 60 7.84 8.59 -8.15
CA ALA A 60 7.56 9.33 -6.92
C ALA A 60 6.63 8.54 -5.99
N GLY A 61 5.56 7.95 -6.55
CA GLY A 61 4.65 7.08 -5.79
C GLY A 61 5.36 5.87 -5.21
N LEU A 62 6.19 5.22 -6.02
CA LEU A 62 7.02 4.06 -5.61
C LEU A 62 8.00 4.43 -4.50
N GLY A 63 8.57 5.63 -4.55
CA GLY A 63 9.45 6.16 -3.51
C GLY A 63 8.76 6.27 -2.15
N VAL A 64 7.48 6.66 -2.13
CA VAL A 64 6.68 6.72 -0.89
C VAL A 64 6.56 5.33 -0.27
N PHE A 65 6.21 4.31 -1.04
CA PHE A 65 6.14 2.93 -0.52
C PHE A 65 7.47 2.51 0.13
N MET A 66 8.58 2.69 -0.60
CA MET A 66 9.91 2.34 -0.11
C MET A 66 10.36 3.14 1.11
N GLY A 67 9.93 4.39 1.25
CA GLY A 67 10.24 5.22 2.41
C GLY A 67 9.58 4.72 3.70
N PHE A 68 8.35 4.21 3.61
CA PHE A 68 7.58 3.81 4.79
C PHE A 68 7.72 2.34 5.17
N ILE A 69 8.05 1.44 4.22
CA ILE A 69 8.10 0.00 4.51
C ILE A 69 9.11 -0.34 5.61
N GLU A 70 10.27 0.32 5.61
CA GLU A 70 11.29 0.08 6.62
C GLU A 70 10.83 0.55 8.00
N GLN A 71 10.28 1.77 8.08
CA GLN A 71 9.75 2.33 9.32
C GLN A 71 8.61 1.47 9.89
N VAL A 72 7.66 1.06 9.05
CA VAL A 72 6.52 0.23 9.45
C VAL A 72 6.98 -1.12 10.01
N ARG A 73 7.99 -1.74 9.38
CA ARG A 73 8.54 -3.03 9.82
C ARG A 73 9.38 -2.93 11.08
N GLN A 74 10.09 -1.82 11.29
CA GLN A 74 10.84 -1.59 12.53
C GLN A 74 9.92 -1.57 13.76
N GLU A 75 8.71 -1.05 13.60
CA GLU A 75 7.69 -1.00 14.65
C GLU A 75 6.86 -2.31 14.76
N GLY A 76 7.27 -3.38 14.06
CA GLY A 76 6.61 -4.69 14.11
C GLY A 76 5.33 -4.78 13.29
N GLY A 77 5.07 -3.80 12.42
CA GLY A 77 3.99 -3.81 11.45
C GLY A 77 4.39 -4.38 10.09
N ASP A 78 3.50 -4.21 9.11
CA ASP A 78 3.79 -4.50 7.71
C ASP A 78 2.86 -3.69 6.80
N LEU A 79 3.25 -3.59 5.53
CA LEU A 79 2.44 -2.97 4.48
C LEU A 79 2.16 -4.01 3.40
N LYS A 80 0.88 -4.29 3.16
CA LYS A 80 0.43 -5.22 2.11
C LYS A 80 -0.27 -4.45 1.00
N ILE A 81 -0.11 -4.90 -0.23
CA ILE A 81 -0.71 -4.25 -1.39
C ILE A 81 -1.69 -5.21 -2.02
N CYS A 82 -2.87 -4.72 -2.39
CA CYS A 82 -3.89 -5.57 -3.02
C CYS A 82 -4.62 -4.87 -4.15
N GLY A 83 -5.29 -5.68 -4.99
CA GLY A 83 -6.18 -5.18 -6.03
C GLY A 83 -5.49 -4.41 -7.16
N LEU A 84 -4.16 -4.47 -7.30
CA LEU A 84 -3.46 -3.72 -8.35
C LEU A 84 -3.95 -4.13 -9.75
N ASN A 85 -4.23 -3.13 -10.59
CA ASN A 85 -4.49 -3.40 -12.01
C ASN A 85 -3.24 -3.98 -12.69
N GLN A 86 -3.43 -4.64 -13.85
CA GLN A 86 -2.34 -5.31 -14.56
C GLN A 86 -1.16 -4.36 -14.89
N ARG A 87 -1.44 -3.11 -15.25
CA ARG A 87 -0.40 -2.13 -15.61
C ARG A 87 0.46 -1.74 -14.41
N VAL A 88 -0.17 -1.43 -13.28
CA VAL A 88 0.50 -1.08 -12.03
C VAL A 88 1.25 -2.30 -11.50
N ARG A 89 0.61 -3.47 -11.47
CA ARG A 89 1.26 -4.73 -11.05
C ARG A 89 2.53 -5.01 -11.85
N GLN A 90 2.50 -4.88 -13.17
CA GLN A 90 3.68 -5.06 -14.02
C GLN A 90 4.81 -4.08 -13.67
N ILE A 91 4.51 -2.82 -13.37
CA ILE A 91 5.52 -1.84 -12.93
C ILE A 91 6.17 -2.30 -11.62
N PHE A 92 5.36 -2.74 -10.65
CA PHE A 92 5.85 -3.27 -9.38
C PHE A 92 6.70 -4.55 -9.56
N GLU A 93 6.29 -5.46 -10.45
CA GLU A 93 7.01 -6.69 -10.77
C GLU A 93 8.37 -6.41 -11.42
N ILE A 94 8.41 -5.51 -12.41
CA ILE A 94 9.64 -5.09 -13.11
C ILE A 94 10.64 -4.47 -12.13
N LEU A 95 10.16 -3.71 -11.15
CA LEU A 95 10.98 -3.08 -10.13
C LEU A 95 11.32 -3.99 -8.95
N GLY A 96 10.81 -5.23 -8.94
CA GLY A 96 11.11 -6.22 -7.90
C GLY A 96 10.37 -5.99 -6.58
N PHE A 97 9.33 -5.16 -6.55
CA PHE A 97 8.56 -4.90 -5.32
C PHE A 97 7.84 -6.14 -4.79
N GLN A 98 7.58 -7.13 -5.65
CA GLN A 98 7.01 -8.44 -5.26
C GLN A 98 7.86 -9.21 -4.24
N ALA A 99 9.17 -8.93 -4.17
CA ALA A 99 10.05 -9.52 -3.16
C ALA A 99 9.98 -8.80 -1.81
N ILE A 100 9.41 -7.59 -1.79
CA ILE A 100 9.39 -6.72 -0.62
C ILE A 100 7.98 -6.67 -0.03
N TYR A 101 6.94 -6.63 -0.86
CA TYR A 101 5.55 -6.51 -0.44
C TYR A 101 4.76 -7.77 -0.80
N ASP A 102 3.88 -8.18 0.10
CA ASP A 102 2.81 -9.12 -0.24
C ASP A 102 1.82 -8.44 -1.18
N MET A 103 1.78 -8.91 -2.43
CA MET A 103 0.81 -8.48 -3.43
C MET A 103 -0.30 -9.51 -3.53
N LEU A 104 -1.50 -9.09 -3.13
CA LEU A 104 -2.67 -9.97 -2.99
C LEU A 104 -3.77 -9.48 -3.93
N ASP A 105 -4.75 -10.32 -4.22
CA ASP A 105 -5.78 -9.94 -5.19
C ASP A 105 -6.86 -9.04 -4.59
N THR A 106 -7.12 -9.13 -3.28
CA THR A 106 -8.23 -8.41 -2.63
C THR A 106 -7.90 -7.95 -1.21
N VAL A 107 -8.58 -6.88 -0.76
CA VAL A 107 -8.52 -6.37 0.63
C VAL A 107 -8.75 -7.47 1.69
N PRO A 108 -9.80 -8.31 1.60
CA PRO A 108 -10.00 -9.37 2.60
C PRO A 108 -8.85 -10.38 2.66
N ASP A 109 -8.20 -10.68 1.53
CA ASP A 109 -7.04 -11.56 1.51
C ASP A 109 -5.84 -10.89 2.21
N ALA A 110 -5.64 -9.59 1.98
CA ALA A 110 -4.61 -8.79 2.66
C ALA A 110 -4.82 -8.70 4.17
N ILE A 111 -6.05 -8.46 4.62
CA ILE A 111 -6.41 -8.45 6.03
C ILE A 111 -6.13 -9.81 6.66
N ARG A 112 -6.54 -10.88 5.99
CA ARG A 112 -6.34 -12.24 6.48
C ARG A 112 -4.86 -12.60 6.57
N ARG A 113 -4.04 -12.11 5.64
CA ARG A 113 -2.59 -12.31 5.64
C ARG A 113 -1.87 -11.60 6.80
N PHE A 114 -2.47 -10.61 7.45
CA PHE A 114 -1.96 -10.06 8.71
C PHE A 114 -2.25 -10.96 9.92
N SER A 115 -3.28 -11.80 9.84
CA SER A 115 -3.61 -12.78 10.88
C SER A 115 -2.81 -14.07 10.70
N GLU A 116 -2.44 -14.41 9.47
CA GLU A 116 -1.53 -15.50 9.13
C GLU A 116 -0.08 -15.01 9.26
N VAL A 117 0.51 -15.14 10.46
CA VAL A 117 1.95 -14.95 10.72
C VAL A 117 2.76 -15.61 9.59
N PRO A 118 3.79 -14.97 9.02
CA PRO A 118 4.50 -15.50 7.87
C PRO A 118 5.02 -16.90 8.20
N THR A 119 4.49 -17.89 7.48
CA THR A 119 5.16 -19.17 7.31
C THR A 119 6.48 -18.84 6.61
N ARG A 120 7.54 -18.66 7.37
CA ARG A 120 8.91 -18.82 6.90
C ARG A 120 9.03 -20.27 6.45
N GLU A 121 8.74 -20.54 5.19
CA GLU A 121 9.15 -21.78 4.56
C GLU A 121 10.65 -21.68 4.24
N GLY A 122 11.45 -22.51 4.93
CA GLY A 122 12.77 -22.97 4.47
C GLY A 122 13.96 -22.08 4.76
#